data_AF-A0A9X2D0C6-F1
#
_entry.id   AF-A0A9X2D0C6-F1
#
_cell.length_a   1.000
_cell.length_b   1.000
_cell.length_c   1.000
_cell.angle_alpha   90.00
_cell.angle_beta   90.00
_cell.angle_gamma   90.00
#
_symmetry.space_group_name_H-M   'P 1'
#
loop_
_entity.id
_entity.type
_entity.pdbx_description
1 polymer ?
#
loop_
_entity_poly.entity_id
_entity_poly.type
_entity_poly.pdbx_seq_one_letter_code
_entity_poly.pdbx_strand_id
1 'polypeptide(L)'
;MHLNQWMTCVTAGLILAGNSAFAASPTVHEQLQVPQCLAAKLTKSYEILAENKQFKIIDVPSTDVDNLTVLADQVKCGHFVNVSHKLSGVSLLTRQQAAQNILKKSGTKSLKASQLNAEVYEIKHQDEVNAALKEVVADNIWQTLTHLTTYHNRSATKNTGVETAHWLKSTFEAMAIEYGRDDTATFLVDTGWYKQPSLVTVIGKDIKAPAIVIGAHMDTLDGRMPGAGDDGSGSSSIMEAARVLLASQTTFKRPIYIIWYAAEERGLVGSQYVVQHFVEHSIPVKAAIQFDMTGYRVDPKDPTMWVFTDYTHKGLSNYVAKLIDTYIHVPVDYSRCGYGCSDHASWTEEGIPAAFPCESNFEDHNPYIHSSSDTMDLLSLEHMTNFSKLALAFAMELASE
;
A
#
# COMPACT_ATOMS: atom_id res chain seq x y z
N MET A 1 40.83 -88.09 -15.64
CA MET A 1 40.65 -88.49 -14.23
C MET A 1 40.90 -87.26 -13.37
N HIS A 2 39.89 -86.85 -12.58
CA HIS A 2 39.99 -85.95 -11.42
C HIS A 2 40.44 -84.49 -11.67
N LEU A 3 39.97 -83.43 -10.99
CA LEU A 3 38.84 -83.15 -10.11
C LEU A 3 38.85 -81.61 -9.90
N ASN A 4 37.68 -80.98 -9.79
CA ASN A 4 37.33 -79.75 -9.06
C ASN A 4 38.39 -78.66 -8.75
N GLN A 5 38.04 -77.40 -9.07
CA GLN A 5 37.66 -76.41 -8.06
C GLN A 5 36.88 -75.24 -8.68
N TRP A 6 35.65 -75.06 -8.18
CA TRP A 6 34.79 -73.91 -8.43
C TRP A 6 35.17 -72.78 -7.48
N MET A 7 35.26 -71.55 -8.00
CA MET A 7 35.44 -70.35 -7.19
C MET A 7 34.29 -69.39 -7.51
N THR A 8 33.36 -69.31 -6.56
CA THR A 8 32.22 -68.40 -6.51
C THR A 8 32.69 -66.98 -6.17
N CYS A 9 32.55 -66.03 -7.11
CA CYS A 9 32.55 -64.61 -6.80
C CYS A 9 31.11 -64.12 -6.65
N VAL A 10 30.69 -63.86 -5.41
CA VAL A 10 29.46 -63.15 -5.08
C VAL A 10 29.76 -61.66 -5.11
N THR A 11 29.35 -60.96 -6.16
CA THR A 11 29.26 -59.50 -6.16
C THR A 11 27.91 -59.09 -5.58
N ALA A 12 27.92 -58.66 -4.32
CA ALA A 12 26.76 -58.04 -3.68
C ALA A 12 26.55 -56.63 -4.29
N GLY A 13 25.52 -56.48 -5.12
CA GLY A 13 25.01 -55.18 -5.53
C GLY A 13 24.22 -54.56 -4.39
N LEU A 14 24.78 -53.55 -3.72
CA LEU A 14 24.00 -52.65 -2.88
C LEU A 14 23.22 -51.70 -3.80
N ILE A 15 21.92 -51.95 -3.96
CA ILE A 15 20.98 -50.95 -4.46
C ILE A 15 20.71 -49.99 -3.29
N LEU A 16 21.40 -48.86 -3.27
CA LEU A 16 21.02 -47.72 -2.45
C LEU A 16 19.74 -47.12 -3.03
N ALA A 17 18.60 -47.52 -2.50
CA ALA A 17 17.36 -46.77 -2.64
C ALA A 17 17.52 -45.46 -1.87
N GLY A 18 17.98 -44.41 -2.56
CA GLY A 18 18.00 -43.06 -2.03
C GLY A 18 16.56 -42.58 -1.84
N ASN A 19 16.07 -42.62 -0.60
CA ASN A 19 14.89 -41.85 -0.23
C ASN A 19 15.22 -40.38 -0.45
N SER A 20 14.75 -39.83 -1.56
CA SER A 20 14.66 -38.39 -1.79
C SER A 20 13.58 -37.86 -0.85
N ALA A 21 13.93 -37.67 0.43
CA ALA A 21 13.14 -36.83 1.31
C ALA A 21 13.23 -35.42 0.71
N PHE A 22 12.21 -35.03 -0.06
CA PHE A 22 11.98 -33.64 -0.38
C PHE A 22 11.87 -32.91 0.94
N ALA A 23 12.93 -32.23 1.36
CA ALA A 23 12.86 -31.28 2.45
C ALA A 23 11.90 -30.19 1.98
N ALA A 24 10.63 -30.27 2.42
CA ALA A 24 9.71 -29.17 2.25
C ALA A 24 10.36 -27.94 2.86
N SER A 25 10.52 -26.88 2.06
CA SER A 25 11.00 -25.61 2.59
C SER A 25 10.14 -25.24 3.80
N PRO A 26 10.75 -24.81 4.92
CA PRO A 26 9.99 -24.48 6.12
C PRO A 26 8.93 -23.43 5.77
N THR A 27 7.69 -23.67 6.20
CA THR A 27 6.59 -22.72 6.03
C THR A 27 6.97 -21.39 6.65
N VAL A 28 6.85 -20.30 5.90
CA VAL A 28 7.06 -18.95 6.43
C VAL A 28 5.84 -18.59 7.29
N HIS A 29 6.08 -18.16 8.52
CA HIS A 29 5.07 -17.68 9.46
C HIS A 29 5.13 -16.16 9.60
N GLU A 30 3.97 -15.55 9.75
CA GLU A 30 3.80 -14.11 9.87
C GLU A 30 3.03 -13.77 11.14
N GLN A 31 3.41 -12.67 11.78
CA GLN A 31 2.78 -12.18 13.00
C GLN A 31 1.89 -10.98 12.67
N LEU A 32 0.60 -11.10 12.96
CA LEU A 32 -0.41 -10.11 12.57
C LEU A 32 -1.05 -9.53 13.82
N GLN A 33 -1.15 -8.20 13.90
CA GLN A 33 -2.01 -7.52 14.85
C GLN A 33 -3.42 -7.42 14.28
N VAL A 34 -4.38 -8.04 14.94
CA VAL A 34 -5.76 -8.22 14.46
C VAL A 34 -6.75 -7.67 15.50
N PRO A 35 -7.77 -6.91 15.09
CA PRO A 35 -8.86 -6.48 15.97
C PRO A 35 -9.58 -7.68 16.60
N GLN A 36 -10.01 -7.54 17.85
CA GLN A 36 -10.72 -8.61 18.57
C GLN A 36 -11.98 -9.08 17.82
N CYS A 37 -12.70 -8.16 17.17
CA CYS A 37 -13.91 -8.47 16.42
C CYS A 37 -13.64 -9.41 15.23
N LEU A 38 -12.52 -9.24 14.52
CA LEU A 38 -12.09 -10.09 13.42
C LEU A 38 -11.48 -11.39 13.95
N ALA A 39 -10.61 -11.31 14.97
CA ALA A 39 -9.96 -12.49 15.54
C ALA A 39 -10.97 -13.51 16.13
N ALA A 40 -12.12 -13.04 16.62
CA ALA A 40 -13.21 -13.90 17.10
C ALA A 40 -13.94 -14.69 15.99
N LYS A 41 -13.73 -14.34 14.71
CA LYS A 41 -14.33 -15.01 13.55
C LYS A 41 -13.38 -15.99 12.87
N LEU A 42 -12.11 -16.02 13.26
CA LEU A 42 -11.12 -16.94 12.73
C LEU A 42 -11.46 -18.40 13.08
N THR A 43 -11.51 -19.25 12.06
CA THR A 43 -11.84 -20.68 12.20
C THR A 43 -10.62 -21.60 12.11
N LYS A 44 -9.55 -21.16 11.43
CA LYS A 44 -8.26 -21.88 11.41
C LYS A 44 -7.53 -21.71 12.73
N SER A 45 -6.69 -22.69 13.07
CA SER A 45 -5.84 -22.62 14.26
C SER A 45 -4.72 -21.59 14.04
N TYR A 46 -4.47 -20.76 15.04
CA TYR A 46 -3.40 -19.78 15.11
C TYR A 46 -2.84 -19.74 16.53
N GLU A 47 -1.57 -19.35 16.70
CA GLU A 47 -1.00 -19.09 18.01
C GLU A 47 -1.27 -17.64 18.42
N ILE A 48 -1.60 -17.41 19.70
CA ILE A 48 -1.73 -16.05 20.25
C ILE A 48 -0.42 -15.70 20.95
N LEU A 49 0.26 -14.66 20.46
CA LEU A 49 1.51 -14.16 21.04
C LEU A 49 1.26 -13.12 22.13
N ALA A 50 0.23 -12.29 21.97
CA ALA A 50 -0.21 -11.30 22.96
C ALA A 50 -1.66 -10.88 22.71
N GLU A 51 -2.32 -10.38 23.74
CA GLU A 51 -3.70 -9.92 23.67
C GLU A 51 -3.96 -8.74 24.61
N ASN A 52 -4.79 -7.79 24.18
CA ASN A 52 -5.37 -6.74 25.02
C ASN A 52 -6.87 -6.58 24.72
N LYS A 53 -7.52 -5.55 25.27
CA LYS A 53 -8.97 -5.33 25.08
C LYS A 53 -9.39 -5.08 23.62
N GLN A 54 -8.49 -4.60 22.76
CA GLN A 54 -8.79 -4.17 21.40
C GLN A 54 -8.20 -5.09 20.33
N PHE A 55 -7.05 -5.70 20.59
CA PHE A 55 -6.28 -6.45 19.60
C PHE A 55 -5.69 -7.75 20.15
N LYS A 56 -5.48 -8.71 19.25
CA LYS A 56 -4.59 -9.85 19.41
C LYS A 56 -3.40 -9.70 18.47
N ILE A 57 -2.22 -10.15 18.89
CA ILE A 57 -1.13 -10.46 17.96
C ILE A 57 -1.09 -11.97 17.81
N ILE A 58 -1.33 -12.44 16.60
CA ILE A 58 -1.41 -13.86 16.25
C ILE A 58 -0.25 -14.25 15.35
N ASP A 59 0.17 -15.51 15.40
CA ASP A 59 1.13 -16.11 14.48
C ASP A 59 0.38 -17.08 13.55
N VAL A 60 0.54 -16.88 12.24
CA VAL A 60 -0.15 -17.65 11.19
C VAL A 60 0.81 -18.05 10.08
N PRO A 61 0.58 -19.18 9.38
CA PRO A 61 1.26 -19.47 8.13
C PRO A 61 1.01 -18.35 7.10
N SER A 62 2.04 -17.92 6.38
CA SER A 62 1.94 -16.92 5.30
C SER A 62 0.90 -17.28 4.22
N THR A 63 0.67 -18.58 3.99
CA THR A 63 -0.34 -19.10 3.06
C THR A 63 -1.79 -18.86 3.51
N ASP A 64 -2.00 -18.48 4.78
CA ASP A 64 -3.34 -18.24 5.33
C ASP A 64 -3.74 -16.76 5.34
N VAL A 65 -2.82 -15.84 5.06
CA VAL A 65 -3.06 -14.39 5.17
C VAL A 65 -4.11 -13.90 4.16
N ASP A 66 -4.09 -14.35 2.90
CA ASP A 66 -5.12 -13.96 1.91
C ASP A 66 -6.53 -14.35 2.36
N ASN A 67 -6.68 -15.50 3.03
CA ASN A 67 -7.97 -15.91 3.58
C ASN A 67 -8.42 -15.01 4.74
N LEU A 68 -7.48 -14.45 5.50
CA LEU A 68 -7.78 -13.48 6.55
C LEU A 68 -8.23 -12.14 5.94
N THR A 69 -7.62 -11.70 4.84
CA THR A 69 -8.06 -10.52 4.09
C THR A 69 -9.51 -10.68 3.63
N VAL A 70 -9.82 -11.78 2.92
CA VAL A 70 -11.20 -12.06 2.47
C VAL A 70 -12.20 -12.17 3.64
N LEU A 71 -11.77 -12.68 4.80
CA LEU A 71 -12.61 -12.70 5.99
C LEU A 71 -12.84 -11.29 6.55
N ALA A 72 -11.83 -10.42 6.52
CA ALA A 72 -11.94 -9.04 6.99
C ALA A 72 -13.01 -8.27 6.18
N ASP A 73 -13.02 -8.42 4.86
CA ASP A 73 -14.02 -7.81 3.95
C ASP A 73 -15.44 -8.23 4.32
N GLN A 74 -15.63 -9.50 4.70
CA GLN A 74 -16.95 -10.04 5.08
C GLN A 74 -17.40 -9.57 6.47
N VAL A 75 -16.45 -9.41 7.40
CA VAL A 75 -16.73 -9.05 8.79
C VAL A 75 -16.93 -7.54 8.96
N LYS A 76 -16.29 -6.72 8.10
CA LYS A 76 -16.43 -5.26 8.08
C LYS A 76 -16.19 -4.59 9.43
N CYS A 77 -15.15 -5.00 10.15
CA CYS A 77 -14.80 -4.43 11.46
C CYS A 77 -13.34 -3.94 11.55
N GLY A 78 -12.70 -3.76 10.40
CA GLY A 78 -11.27 -3.49 10.24
C GLY A 78 -10.50 -4.74 9.78
N HIS A 79 -9.34 -4.48 9.18
CA HIS A 79 -8.39 -5.46 8.68
C HIS A 79 -7.33 -5.76 9.75
N PHE A 80 -6.08 -5.97 9.35
CA PHE A 80 -4.97 -6.31 10.23
C PHE A 80 -3.68 -5.62 9.77
N VAL A 81 -2.71 -5.51 10.67
CA VAL A 81 -1.38 -4.97 10.35
C VAL A 81 -0.35 -6.06 10.60
N ASN A 82 0.56 -6.24 9.65
CA ASN A 82 1.64 -7.19 9.75
C ASN A 82 2.78 -6.61 10.60
N VAL A 83 3.01 -7.23 11.76
CA VAL A 83 4.01 -6.81 12.73
C VAL A 83 5.23 -7.73 12.74
N SER A 84 5.37 -8.61 11.73
CA SER A 84 6.48 -9.57 11.64
C SER A 84 7.84 -8.88 11.68
N HIS A 85 8.01 -7.76 10.96
CA HIS A 85 9.27 -7.01 10.96
C HIS A 85 9.57 -6.40 12.35
N LYS A 86 8.55 -5.92 13.08
CA LYS A 86 8.67 -5.38 14.45
C LYS A 86 9.06 -6.46 15.47
N LEU A 87 8.88 -7.73 15.12
CA LEU A 87 9.22 -8.91 15.93
C LEU A 87 10.44 -9.68 15.39
N SER A 88 11.01 -9.24 14.28
CA SER A 88 12.20 -9.84 13.68
C SER A 88 13.44 -9.65 14.55
N GLY A 89 14.36 -10.62 14.55
CA GLY A 89 15.56 -10.58 15.40
C GLY A 89 15.34 -10.85 16.89
N VAL A 90 14.09 -11.06 17.32
CA VAL A 90 13.74 -11.45 18.69
C VAL A 90 13.75 -12.98 18.80
N SER A 91 14.39 -13.54 19.83
CA SER A 91 14.37 -14.99 20.07
C SER A 91 12.93 -15.51 20.24
N LEU A 92 12.67 -16.77 19.91
CA LEU A 92 11.36 -17.40 20.11
C LEU A 92 10.84 -17.23 21.55
N LEU A 93 11.72 -17.34 22.55
CA LEU A 93 11.38 -17.17 23.97
C LEU A 93 10.99 -15.73 24.35
N THR A 94 11.42 -14.72 23.59
CA THR A 94 11.16 -13.31 23.88
C THR A 94 10.11 -12.69 22.96
N ARG A 95 9.61 -13.42 21.95
CA ARG A 95 8.62 -12.94 20.97
C ARG A 95 7.29 -12.55 21.61
N GLN A 96 6.78 -13.33 22.56
CA GLN A 96 5.55 -12.99 23.30
C GLN A 96 5.70 -11.67 24.10
N GLN A 97 6.86 -11.44 24.72
CA GLN A 97 7.12 -10.20 25.46
C GLN A 97 7.21 -9.00 24.52
N ALA A 98 7.86 -9.16 23.36
CA ALA A 98 7.90 -8.12 22.33
C ALA A 98 6.48 -7.81 21.80
N ALA A 99 5.67 -8.83 21.52
CA ALA A 99 4.27 -8.66 21.10
C ALA A 99 3.44 -7.91 22.17
N GLN A 100 3.60 -8.24 23.45
CA GLN A 100 2.96 -7.49 24.54
C GLN A 100 3.38 -6.01 24.57
N ASN A 101 4.64 -5.71 24.26
CA ASN A 101 5.12 -4.32 24.21
C ASN A 101 4.55 -3.55 23.01
N ILE A 102 4.35 -4.20 21.86
CA ILE A 102 3.64 -3.61 20.72
C ILE A 102 2.21 -3.22 21.15
N LEU A 103 1.47 -4.15 21.76
CA LEU A 103 0.09 -3.88 22.22
C LEU A 103 -0.01 -2.79 23.29
N LYS A 104 1.02 -2.61 24.13
CA LYS A 104 1.09 -1.48 25.09
C LYS A 104 1.34 -0.15 24.40
N LYS A 105 2.15 -0.12 23.33
CA LYS A 105 2.41 1.07 22.52
C LYS A 105 1.19 1.49 21.71
N SER A 106 0.44 0.54 21.12
CA SER A 106 -0.78 0.84 20.37
C SER A 106 -1.85 1.54 21.22
N GLY A 107 -1.95 1.21 22.52
CA GLY A 107 -2.86 1.90 23.44
C GLY A 107 -2.38 3.26 23.96
N THR A 108 -1.09 3.61 23.79
CA THR A 108 -0.48 4.85 24.32
C THR A 108 -0.16 5.89 23.23
N LYS A 109 -0.17 5.50 21.95
CA LYS A 109 -0.18 6.41 20.78
C LYS A 109 -1.59 6.89 20.40
N SER A 110 -2.56 6.90 21.33
CA SER A 110 -3.71 7.81 21.22
C SER A 110 -3.15 9.22 21.30
N LEU A 111 -2.70 9.75 20.16
CA LEU A 111 -2.29 11.12 19.89
C LEU A 111 -1.90 11.84 21.19
N LYS A 112 -0.66 11.65 21.64
CA LYS A 112 -0.03 12.74 22.40
C LYS A 112 -0.13 13.91 21.47
N ALA A 113 -1.13 14.76 21.71
CA ALA A 113 -1.43 15.96 20.96
C ALA A 113 -0.10 16.66 20.75
N SER A 114 0.46 16.49 19.56
CA SER A 114 1.70 17.13 19.19
C SER A 114 1.38 18.60 19.25
N GLN A 115 2.10 19.25 20.15
CA GLN A 115 2.06 20.67 20.50
C GLN A 115 1.39 21.53 19.42
N LEU A 116 0.25 22.10 19.82
CA LEU A 116 -0.53 23.14 19.15
C LEU A 116 0.34 24.32 18.72
N ASN A 117 1.03 24.19 17.60
CA ASN A 117 0.81 25.12 16.51
C ASN A 117 -0.05 24.33 15.53
N ALA A 118 -1.36 24.62 15.48
CA ALA A 118 -2.22 23.99 14.49
C ALA A 118 -1.64 24.32 13.11
N GLU A 119 -1.05 23.35 12.41
CA GLU A 119 -0.63 23.57 11.04
C GLU A 119 -1.86 24.00 10.25
N VAL A 120 -1.81 25.24 9.74
CA VAL A 120 -2.89 25.82 8.95
C VAL A 120 -2.58 25.48 7.50
N TYR A 121 -3.36 24.57 6.92
CA TYR A 121 -3.35 24.32 5.49
C TYR A 121 -4.32 25.30 4.82
N GLU A 122 -3.82 26.06 3.85
CA GLU A 122 -4.54 27.13 3.15
C GLU A 122 -4.49 26.89 1.64
N ILE A 123 -5.46 27.45 0.92
CA ILE A 123 -5.51 27.43 -0.53
C ILE A 123 -4.97 28.79 -1.00
N LYS A 124 -3.86 28.78 -1.73
CA LYS A 124 -3.16 30.01 -2.15
C LYS A 124 -2.72 30.01 -3.61
N HIS A 125 -2.71 28.84 -4.25
CA HIS A 125 -2.12 28.66 -5.58
C HIS A 125 -3.18 28.34 -6.65
N GLN A 126 -4.38 28.93 -6.53
CA GLN A 126 -5.55 28.60 -7.35
C GLN A 126 -5.31 28.72 -8.86
N ASP A 127 -4.63 29.75 -9.32
CA ASP A 127 -4.38 29.95 -10.75
C ASP A 127 -3.47 28.85 -11.32
N GLU A 128 -2.39 28.53 -10.59
CA GLU A 128 -1.43 27.49 -10.98
C GLU A 128 -2.07 26.10 -10.94
N VAL A 129 -2.82 25.80 -9.88
CA VAL A 129 -3.56 24.54 -9.74
C VAL A 129 -4.57 24.42 -10.89
N ASN A 130 -5.44 25.41 -11.11
CA ASN A 130 -6.45 25.37 -12.17
C ASN A 130 -5.85 25.24 -13.59
N ALA A 131 -4.65 25.78 -13.81
CA ALA A 131 -3.92 25.55 -15.05
C ALA A 131 -3.50 24.07 -15.17
N ALA A 132 -2.88 23.52 -14.14
CA ALA A 132 -2.43 22.13 -14.14
C ALA A 132 -3.58 21.12 -14.21
N LEU A 133 -4.73 21.38 -13.57
CA LEU A 133 -5.90 20.49 -13.62
C LEU A 133 -6.46 20.30 -15.05
N LYS A 134 -6.24 21.26 -15.95
CA LYS A 134 -6.64 21.16 -17.37
C LYS A 134 -5.74 20.24 -18.18
N GLU A 135 -4.52 20.00 -17.68
CA GLU A 135 -3.53 19.13 -18.33
C GLU A 135 -3.75 17.65 -17.99
N VAL A 136 -4.64 17.31 -17.05
CA VAL A 136 -4.97 15.92 -16.72
C VAL A 136 -5.66 15.24 -17.89
N VAL A 137 -5.08 14.14 -18.39
CA VAL A 137 -5.58 13.36 -19.52
C VAL A 137 -6.19 12.06 -19.01
N ALA A 138 -7.52 11.97 -19.05
CA ALA A 138 -8.26 10.79 -18.58
C ALA A 138 -7.83 9.49 -19.30
N ASP A 139 -7.56 9.53 -20.61
CA ASP A 139 -7.15 8.33 -21.34
C ASP A 139 -5.82 7.74 -20.82
N ASN A 140 -4.88 8.56 -20.35
CA ASN A 140 -3.64 8.06 -19.75
C ASN A 140 -3.90 7.23 -18.48
N ILE A 141 -4.87 7.66 -17.66
CA ILE A 141 -5.32 6.91 -16.48
C ILE A 141 -5.88 5.56 -16.93
N TRP A 142 -6.73 5.56 -17.96
CA TRP A 142 -7.34 4.34 -18.48
C TRP A 142 -6.31 3.38 -19.11
N GLN A 143 -5.31 3.88 -19.84
CA GLN A 143 -4.24 3.07 -20.42
C GLN A 143 -3.33 2.47 -19.34
N THR A 144 -2.98 3.26 -18.31
CA THR A 144 -2.21 2.77 -17.16
C THR A 144 -2.95 1.62 -16.47
N LEU A 145 -4.25 1.82 -16.20
CA LEU A 145 -5.09 0.80 -15.59
C LEU A 145 -5.24 -0.45 -16.48
N THR A 146 -5.38 -0.24 -17.80
CA THR A 146 -5.43 -1.33 -18.78
C THR A 146 -4.18 -2.19 -18.68
N HIS A 147 -2.99 -1.58 -18.63
CA HIS A 147 -1.74 -2.30 -18.46
C HIS A 147 -1.69 -3.07 -17.13
N LEU A 148 -1.96 -2.41 -16.00
CA LEU A 148 -1.90 -3.00 -14.67
C LEU A 148 -2.85 -4.20 -14.48
N THR A 149 -3.99 -4.21 -15.16
CA THR A 149 -4.99 -5.29 -15.08
C THR A 149 -4.73 -6.45 -16.05
N THR A 150 -3.74 -6.31 -16.96
CA THR A 150 -3.30 -7.41 -17.85
C THR A 150 -2.50 -8.49 -17.11
N TYR A 151 -1.78 -8.13 -16.04
CA TYR A 151 -1.07 -9.10 -15.21
C TYR A 151 -2.06 -10.08 -14.61
N HIS A 152 -1.66 -11.36 -14.45
CA HIS A 152 -2.51 -12.38 -13.83
C HIS A 152 -2.97 -11.95 -12.41
N ASN A 153 -2.02 -11.40 -11.66
CA ASN A 153 -2.15 -10.66 -10.40
C ASN A 153 -0.88 -9.81 -10.22
N ARG A 154 -0.86 -8.94 -9.22
CA ARG A 154 0.31 -8.11 -8.86
C ARG A 154 0.86 -8.43 -7.46
N SER A 155 0.62 -9.66 -6.98
CA SER A 155 0.99 -10.08 -5.63
C SER A 155 2.47 -9.94 -5.32
N ALA A 156 2.75 -9.49 -4.10
CA ALA A 156 4.09 -9.23 -3.60
C ALA A 156 5.01 -10.47 -3.51
N THR A 157 4.45 -11.68 -3.58
CA THR A 157 5.20 -12.94 -3.58
C THR A 157 5.45 -13.50 -4.98
N LYS A 158 4.90 -12.88 -6.02
CA LYS A 158 4.93 -13.35 -7.41
C LYS A 158 5.85 -12.49 -8.27
N ASN A 159 6.31 -13.06 -9.39
CA ASN A 159 7.18 -12.34 -10.32
C ASN A 159 6.42 -11.21 -11.03
N THR A 160 5.13 -11.37 -11.29
CA THR A 160 4.27 -10.32 -11.85
C THR A 160 4.16 -9.08 -10.94
N GLY A 161 4.20 -9.26 -9.61
CA GLY A 161 4.32 -8.15 -8.67
C GLY A 161 5.63 -7.39 -8.82
N VAL A 162 6.76 -8.10 -8.96
CA VAL A 162 8.08 -7.51 -9.22
C VAL A 162 8.10 -6.77 -10.57
N GLU A 163 7.57 -7.40 -11.63
CA GLU A 163 7.43 -6.80 -12.95
C GLU A 163 6.61 -5.51 -12.92
N THR A 164 5.55 -5.47 -12.11
CA THR A 164 4.74 -4.26 -11.90
C THR A 164 5.59 -3.13 -11.30
N ALA A 165 6.34 -3.40 -10.23
CA ALA A 165 7.19 -2.39 -9.57
C ALA A 165 8.21 -1.79 -10.57
N HIS A 166 8.84 -2.64 -11.38
CA HIS A 166 9.78 -2.19 -12.40
C HIS A 166 9.10 -1.43 -13.54
N TRP A 167 7.92 -1.86 -13.97
CA TRP A 167 7.16 -1.16 -15.02
C TRP A 167 6.75 0.25 -14.58
N LEU A 168 6.23 0.40 -13.36
CA LEU A 168 5.88 1.71 -12.78
C LEU A 168 7.12 2.61 -12.72
N LYS A 169 8.25 2.06 -12.28
CA LYS A 169 9.53 2.79 -12.19
C LYS A 169 9.96 3.30 -13.57
N SER A 170 10.02 2.41 -14.56
CA SER A 170 10.41 2.77 -15.93
C SER A 170 9.44 3.75 -16.57
N THR A 171 8.14 3.67 -16.27
CA THR A 171 7.13 4.62 -16.76
C THR A 171 7.39 6.02 -16.21
N PHE A 172 7.61 6.16 -14.90
CA PHE A 172 7.96 7.46 -14.30
C PHE A 172 9.26 8.02 -14.88
N GLU A 173 10.31 7.20 -15.00
CA GLU A 173 11.60 7.63 -15.55
C GLU A 173 11.51 8.07 -17.01
N ALA A 174 10.72 7.35 -17.82
CA ALA A 174 10.49 7.71 -19.21
C ALA A 174 9.79 9.08 -19.33
N MET A 175 8.76 9.33 -18.52
CA MET A 175 8.08 10.63 -18.49
C MET A 175 9.02 11.75 -18.03
N ALA A 176 9.86 11.52 -17.02
CA ALA A 176 10.82 12.52 -16.57
C ALA A 176 11.80 12.92 -17.70
N ILE A 177 12.25 11.95 -18.50
CA ILE A 177 13.08 12.20 -19.69
C ILE A 177 12.29 12.94 -20.78
N GLU A 178 11.06 12.49 -21.08
CA GLU A 178 10.19 13.06 -22.11
C GLU A 178 9.94 14.56 -21.89
N TYR A 179 9.64 14.94 -20.65
CA TYR A 179 9.37 16.33 -20.28
C TYR A 179 10.62 17.12 -19.88
N GLY A 180 11.81 16.50 -19.93
CA GLY A 180 13.07 17.14 -19.60
C GLY A 180 13.19 17.58 -18.13
N ARG A 181 12.55 16.85 -17.21
CA ARG A 181 12.55 17.15 -15.77
C ARG A 181 13.77 16.53 -15.08
N ASP A 182 14.78 17.34 -14.79
CA ASP A 182 16.11 16.93 -14.34
C ASP A 182 16.31 16.88 -12.81
N ASP A 183 15.34 17.36 -12.04
CA ASP A 183 15.34 17.36 -10.58
C ASP A 183 14.70 16.09 -9.97
N THR A 184 14.63 14.99 -10.74
CA THR A 184 13.95 13.76 -10.37
C THR A 184 14.89 12.62 -9.95
N ALA A 185 14.40 11.72 -9.10
CA ALA A 185 15.08 10.46 -8.79
C ALA A 185 14.07 9.35 -8.50
N THR A 186 14.48 8.09 -8.65
CA THR A 186 13.71 6.91 -8.28
C THR A 186 14.59 5.92 -7.53
N PHE A 187 14.01 5.18 -6.59
CA PHE A 187 14.66 4.05 -5.93
C PHE A 187 13.62 3.03 -5.45
N LEU A 188 14.09 1.82 -5.20
CA LEU A 188 13.29 0.73 -4.69
C LEU A 188 13.58 0.53 -3.20
N VAL A 189 12.54 0.28 -2.42
CA VAL A 189 12.64 -0.08 -1.00
C VAL A 189 12.27 -1.54 -0.83
N ASP A 190 13.22 -2.33 -0.35
CA ASP A 190 13.04 -3.76 -0.10
C ASP A 190 11.94 -4.01 0.93
N THR A 191 11.16 -5.07 0.71
CA THR A 191 9.95 -5.39 1.51
C THR A 191 10.15 -6.67 2.31
N GLY A 192 11.29 -6.77 2.99
CA GLY A 192 11.67 -7.95 3.78
C GLY A 192 11.88 -9.19 2.92
N TRP A 193 11.10 -10.25 3.17
CA TRP A 193 11.18 -11.50 2.39
C TRP A 193 10.26 -11.51 1.16
N TYR A 194 9.37 -10.53 1.04
CA TYR A 194 8.54 -10.35 -0.15
C TYR A 194 9.42 -9.98 -1.35
N LYS A 195 9.06 -10.48 -2.53
CA LYS A 195 9.85 -10.28 -3.74
C LYS A 195 9.67 -8.87 -4.31
N GLN A 196 8.44 -8.38 -4.28
CA GLN A 196 8.09 -7.08 -4.83
C GLN A 196 8.62 -5.96 -3.91
N PRO A 197 9.44 -5.04 -4.42
CA PRO A 197 9.84 -3.85 -3.69
C PRO A 197 8.81 -2.72 -3.84
N SER A 198 8.75 -1.83 -2.86
CA SER A 198 8.02 -0.57 -3.02
C SER A 198 8.80 0.38 -3.92
N LEU A 199 8.11 1.15 -4.77
CA LEU A 199 8.71 2.17 -5.62
C LEU A 199 8.55 3.54 -4.98
N VAL A 200 9.68 4.21 -4.74
CA VAL A 200 9.71 5.61 -4.31
C VAL A 200 10.26 6.47 -5.44
N THR A 201 9.50 7.48 -5.85
CA THR A 201 9.98 8.51 -6.77
C THR A 201 9.95 9.87 -6.09
N VAL A 202 10.75 10.81 -6.60
CA VAL A 202 10.78 12.18 -6.10
C VAL A 202 10.98 13.17 -7.24
N ILE A 203 10.24 14.28 -7.17
CA ILE A 203 10.45 15.51 -7.94
C ILE A 203 11.00 16.56 -6.97
N GLY A 204 12.07 17.26 -7.36
CA GLY A 204 12.77 18.20 -6.49
C GLY A 204 13.73 17.50 -5.51
N LYS A 205 14.47 16.48 -5.95
CA LYS A 205 15.34 15.61 -5.12
C LYS A 205 16.36 16.34 -4.24
N ASP A 206 16.78 17.54 -4.65
CA ASP A 206 17.81 18.32 -3.95
C ASP A 206 17.21 19.32 -2.94
N ILE A 207 15.89 19.49 -2.91
CA ILE A 207 15.20 20.41 -2.00
C ILE A 207 15.28 19.89 -0.56
N LYS A 208 15.77 20.73 0.36
CA LYS A 208 15.90 20.43 1.79
C LYS A 208 14.77 21.04 2.60
N ALA A 209 13.58 20.46 2.46
CA ALA A 209 12.39 20.84 3.22
C ALA A 209 11.54 19.60 3.54
N PRO A 210 10.67 19.64 4.57
CA PRO A 210 9.68 18.60 4.82
C PRO A 210 8.83 18.34 3.58
N ALA A 211 8.81 17.08 3.14
CA ALA A 211 8.27 16.61 1.87
C ALA A 211 6.75 16.53 1.84
N ILE A 212 6.19 16.52 0.64
CA ILE A 212 4.80 16.14 0.36
C ILE A 212 4.81 14.74 -0.25
N VAL A 213 3.98 13.83 0.26
CA VAL A 213 3.91 12.44 -0.19
C VAL A 213 2.53 12.16 -0.78
N ILE A 214 2.50 11.59 -1.98
CA ILE A 214 1.33 11.00 -2.63
C ILE A 214 1.58 9.50 -2.74
N GLY A 215 0.63 8.69 -2.31
CA GLY A 215 0.76 7.24 -2.24
C GLY A 215 -0.43 6.49 -2.85
N ALA A 216 -0.16 5.29 -3.37
CA ALA A 216 -1.11 4.25 -3.78
C ALA A 216 -0.40 2.89 -3.62
N HIS A 217 -1.11 1.77 -3.53
CA HIS A 217 -0.44 0.47 -3.54
C HIS A 217 -0.54 -0.21 -4.90
N MET A 218 0.48 -0.97 -5.27
CA MET A 218 0.57 -1.58 -6.60
C MET A 218 0.14 -3.05 -6.63
N ASP A 219 0.02 -3.68 -5.46
CA ASP A 219 -0.15 -5.12 -5.36
C ASP A 219 -1.62 -5.57 -5.41
N THR A 220 -1.82 -6.87 -5.29
CA THR A 220 -3.11 -7.55 -5.15
C THR A 220 -2.88 -8.83 -4.34
N LEU A 221 -3.96 -9.48 -3.90
CA LEU A 221 -3.89 -10.88 -3.45
C LEU A 221 -3.38 -11.86 -4.53
N ASP A 222 -3.13 -13.12 -4.11
CA ASP A 222 -2.84 -14.23 -5.01
C ASP A 222 -4.08 -14.71 -5.80
N GLY A 223 -3.87 -15.58 -6.79
CA GLY A 223 -4.93 -16.06 -7.68
C GLY A 223 -5.13 -15.14 -8.88
N ARG A 224 -6.25 -15.26 -9.60
CA ARG A 224 -6.59 -14.34 -10.70
C ARG A 224 -7.18 -13.06 -10.10
N MET A 225 -6.37 -12.02 -9.99
CA MET A 225 -6.77 -10.73 -9.42
C MET A 225 -6.44 -9.62 -10.43
N PRO A 226 -7.41 -9.17 -11.25
CA PRO A 226 -7.17 -8.01 -12.09
C PRO A 226 -6.91 -6.76 -11.25
N GLY A 227 -7.55 -6.62 -10.07
CA GLY A 227 -7.30 -5.54 -9.12
C GLY A 227 -7.50 -4.17 -9.76
N ALA A 228 -8.63 -3.98 -10.45
CA ALA A 228 -8.88 -2.77 -11.22
C ALA A 228 -9.25 -1.60 -10.31
N GLY A 229 -10.24 -1.77 -9.43
CA GLY A 229 -10.54 -0.81 -8.39
C GLY A 229 -9.41 -0.76 -7.36
N ASP A 230 -8.94 -1.94 -6.94
CA ASP A 230 -8.08 -2.15 -5.79
C ASP A 230 -6.71 -2.77 -6.19
N ASP A 231 -5.62 -1.99 -6.21
CA ASP A 231 -5.61 -0.53 -6.34
C ASP A 231 -4.98 -0.09 -7.67
N GLY A 232 -5.40 -0.78 -8.75
CA GLY A 232 -5.08 -0.35 -10.10
C GLY A 232 -5.54 1.09 -10.35
N SER A 233 -6.68 1.50 -9.78
CA SER A 233 -7.28 2.81 -9.99
C SER A 233 -6.49 3.93 -9.30
N GLY A 234 -6.14 3.80 -8.01
CA GLY A 234 -5.32 4.76 -7.28
C GLY A 234 -3.93 4.86 -7.87
N SER A 235 -3.28 3.71 -8.13
CA SER A 235 -2.00 3.63 -8.83
C SER A 235 -1.99 4.37 -10.17
N SER A 236 -3.07 4.27 -10.95
CA SER A 236 -3.19 4.95 -12.25
C SER A 236 -3.46 6.44 -12.11
N SER A 237 -4.30 6.82 -11.15
CA SER A 237 -4.65 8.22 -10.87
C SER A 237 -3.42 9.04 -10.45
N ILE A 238 -2.57 8.48 -9.58
CA ILE A 238 -1.34 9.16 -9.13
C ILE A 238 -0.23 9.14 -10.20
N MET A 239 -0.24 8.17 -11.12
CA MET A 239 0.68 8.15 -12.27
C MET A 239 0.40 9.33 -13.22
N GLU A 240 -0.87 9.61 -13.53
CA GLU A 240 -1.23 10.77 -14.34
C GLU A 240 -0.95 12.10 -13.61
N ALA A 241 -1.19 12.16 -12.31
CA ALA A 241 -0.80 13.34 -11.51
C ALA A 241 0.72 13.57 -11.55
N ALA A 242 1.52 12.49 -11.46
CA ALA A 242 2.97 12.55 -11.62
C ALA A 242 3.37 13.06 -13.01
N ARG A 243 2.71 12.60 -14.09
CA ARG A 243 2.96 13.10 -15.46
C ARG A 243 2.77 14.62 -15.56
N VAL A 244 1.67 15.15 -15.01
CA VAL A 244 1.41 16.60 -15.03
C VAL A 244 2.46 17.37 -14.22
N LEU A 245 2.87 16.87 -13.06
CA LEU A 245 3.93 17.47 -12.25
C LEU A 245 5.30 17.45 -12.98
N LEU A 246 5.62 16.37 -13.69
CA LEU A 246 6.85 16.24 -14.48
C LEU A 246 6.85 17.19 -15.69
N ALA A 247 5.69 17.38 -16.33
CA ALA A 247 5.52 18.31 -17.44
C ALA A 247 5.58 19.79 -17.00
N SER A 248 5.28 20.06 -15.74
CA SER A 248 5.36 21.40 -15.17
C SER A 248 6.79 21.93 -15.17
N GLN A 249 6.94 23.23 -15.39
CA GLN A 249 8.21 23.95 -15.25
C GLN A 249 8.34 24.64 -13.87
N THR A 250 7.40 24.41 -12.95
CA THR A 250 7.41 25.00 -11.61
C THR A 250 8.53 24.39 -10.77
N THR A 251 9.34 25.25 -10.15
CA THR A 251 10.24 24.86 -9.06
C THR A 251 9.48 24.96 -7.73
N PHE A 252 9.13 23.81 -7.16
CA PHE A 252 8.47 23.76 -5.85
C PHE A 252 9.44 24.12 -4.72
N LYS A 253 8.90 24.47 -3.55
CA LYS A 253 9.67 24.72 -2.32
C LYS A 253 9.87 23.47 -1.46
N ARG A 254 9.21 22.37 -1.80
CA ARG A 254 9.30 21.07 -1.12
C ARG A 254 9.48 19.95 -2.13
N PRO A 255 10.22 18.89 -1.78
CA PRO A 255 10.24 17.69 -2.59
C PRO A 255 8.85 17.03 -2.57
N ILE A 256 8.41 16.56 -3.73
CA ILE A 256 7.16 15.80 -3.89
C ILE A 256 7.54 14.35 -4.16
N TYR A 257 7.15 13.46 -3.26
CA TYR A 257 7.32 12.02 -3.45
C TYR A 257 6.02 11.43 -3.97
N ILE A 258 6.13 10.61 -5.03
CA ILE A 258 5.05 9.75 -5.48
C ILE A 258 5.48 8.31 -5.25
N ILE A 259 4.67 7.57 -4.51
CA ILE A 259 5.05 6.26 -3.98
C ILE A 259 4.02 5.23 -4.37
N TRP A 260 4.50 4.11 -4.90
CA TRP A 260 3.69 2.91 -5.09
C TRP A 260 4.16 1.86 -4.08
N TYR A 261 3.34 1.58 -3.08
CA TYR A 261 3.66 0.64 -2.01
C TYR A 261 3.49 -0.81 -2.50
N ALA A 262 4.42 -1.66 -2.11
CA ALA A 262 4.29 -3.11 -2.27
C ALA A 262 3.57 -3.73 -1.07
N ALA A 263 2.99 -4.92 -1.24
CA ALA A 263 2.53 -5.74 -0.12
C ALA A 263 1.59 -5.01 0.87
N GLU A 264 0.72 -4.12 0.40
CA GLU A 264 -0.34 -3.51 1.22
C GLU A 264 -1.26 -4.62 1.73
N GLU A 265 -1.64 -5.51 0.82
CA GLU A 265 -2.58 -6.62 1.01
C GLU A 265 -2.09 -7.69 1.98
N ARG A 266 -0.83 -7.55 2.40
CA ARG A 266 -0.15 -8.40 3.36
C ARG A 266 -0.17 -7.80 4.76
N GLY A 267 -0.97 -6.75 4.98
CA GLY A 267 -1.08 -5.99 6.23
C GLY A 267 -0.13 -4.80 6.28
N LEU A 268 -0.16 -3.95 5.26
CA LEU A 268 0.57 -2.68 5.13
C LEU A 268 2.10 -2.86 5.13
N VAL A 269 2.62 -3.94 4.56
CA VAL A 269 4.04 -4.28 4.73
C VAL A 269 4.94 -3.26 4.03
N GLY A 270 4.70 -2.93 2.76
CA GLY A 270 5.59 -2.03 2.01
C GLY A 270 5.58 -0.61 2.54
N SER A 271 4.42 -0.03 2.90
CA SER A 271 4.39 1.30 3.50
C SER A 271 5.10 1.35 4.85
N GLN A 272 5.04 0.30 5.67
CA GLN A 272 5.84 0.22 6.90
C GLN A 272 7.35 0.27 6.61
N TYR A 273 7.83 -0.46 5.59
CA TYR A 273 9.24 -0.40 5.16
C TYR A 273 9.62 0.98 4.58
N VAL A 274 8.73 1.61 3.80
CA VAL A 274 8.95 2.96 3.26
C VAL A 274 9.02 4.00 4.38
N VAL A 275 8.08 3.99 5.32
CA VAL A 275 8.10 4.91 6.47
C VAL A 275 9.36 4.69 7.31
N GLN A 276 9.74 3.44 7.56
CA GLN A 276 11.00 3.12 8.24
C GLN A 276 12.20 3.68 7.48
N HIS A 277 12.26 3.51 6.16
CA HIS A 277 13.32 4.07 5.32
C HIS A 277 13.40 5.60 5.46
N PHE A 278 12.28 6.31 5.40
CA PHE A 278 12.23 7.76 5.56
C PHE A 278 12.74 8.20 6.94
N VAL A 279 12.37 7.49 8.00
CA VAL A 279 12.84 7.75 9.37
C VAL A 279 14.35 7.51 9.50
N GLU A 280 14.84 6.36 9.02
CA GLU A 280 16.27 5.98 9.08
C GLU A 280 17.17 6.94 8.29
N HIS A 281 16.68 7.45 7.16
CA HIS A 281 17.40 8.42 6.33
C HIS A 281 17.10 9.88 6.70
N SER A 282 16.35 10.11 7.79
CA SER A 282 15.99 11.44 8.27
C SER A 282 15.37 12.33 7.18
N ILE A 283 14.49 11.76 6.36
CA ILE A 283 13.73 12.47 5.33
C ILE A 283 12.44 13.01 5.98
N PRO A 284 12.35 14.31 6.29
CA PRO A 284 11.18 14.87 6.95
C PRO A 284 9.98 14.88 5.99
N VAL A 285 8.79 14.57 6.50
CA VAL A 285 7.52 14.62 5.75
C VAL A 285 6.57 15.57 6.45
N LYS A 286 5.99 16.50 5.68
CA LYS A 286 4.98 17.45 6.15
C LYS A 286 3.58 16.86 6.09
N ALA A 287 3.26 16.23 4.97
CA ALA A 287 1.92 15.69 4.72
C ALA A 287 1.99 14.51 3.74
N ALA A 288 1.18 13.49 4.00
CA ALA A 288 0.98 12.34 3.13
C ALA A 288 -0.50 12.21 2.75
N ILE A 289 -0.78 11.75 1.52
CA ILE A 289 -2.14 11.43 1.07
C ILE A 289 -2.12 10.06 0.38
N GLN A 290 -3.05 9.19 0.77
CA GLN A 290 -3.25 7.88 0.16
C GLN A 290 -4.39 7.93 -0.85
N PHE A 291 -4.19 7.30 -2.00
CA PHE A 291 -5.21 7.03 -3.00
C PHE A 291 -5.33 5.53 -3.12
N ASP A 292 -6.39 4.99 -2.54
CA ASP A 292 -6.70 3.57 -2.54
C ASP A 292 -8.18 3.42 -2.85
N MET A 293 -8.43 2.83 -4.02
CA MET A 293 -9.71 2.80 -4.73
C MET A 293 -10.27 4.19 -5.08
N THR A 294 -10.27 4.49 -6.37
CA THR A 294 -10.61 5.82 -6.92
C THR A 294 -11.62 5.77 -8.08
N GLY A 295 -12.13 4.58 -8.41
CA GLY A 295 -12.82 4.33 -9.68
C GLY A 295 -14.29 3.93 -9.57
N TYR A 296 -14.69 3.14 -8.58
CA TYR A 296 -16.06 2.64 -8.48
C TYR A 296 -16.99 3.72 -7.89
N ARG A 297 -18.19 3.83 -8.45
CA ARG A 297 -19.26 4.65 -7.89
C ARG A 297 -20.44 3.76 -7.53
N VAL A 298 -20.92 3.87 -6.29
CA VAL A 298 -22.10 3.13 -5.79
C VAL A 298 -23.33 3.45 -6.63
N ASP A 299 -23.60 4.75 -6.83
CA ASP A 299 -24.49 5.25 -7.87
C ASP A 299 -23.61 5.87 -8.97
N PRO A 300 -23.62 5.34 -10.22
CA PRO A 300 -22.84 5.89 -11.33
C PRO A 300 -22.99 7.40 -11.55
N LYS A 301 -24.13 7.99 -11.14
CA LYS A 301 -24.44 9.41 -11.28
C LYS A 301 -23.99 10.27 -10.11
N ASP A 302 -23.64 9.68 -8.97
CA ASP A 302 -23.19 10.42 -7.79
C ASP A 302 -21.66 10.57 -7.83
N PRO A 303 -21.13 11.80 -7.99
CA PRO A 303 -19.70 12.02 -8.05
C PRO A 303 -19.06 12.26 -6.66
N THR A 304 -19.80 12.05 -5.57
CA THR A 304 -19.32 12.29 -4.19
C THR A 304 -18.00 11.60 -3.94
N MET A 305 -17.02 12.35 -3.42
CA MET A 305 -15.75 11.82 -2.95
C MET A 305 -15.76 11.74 -1.42
N TRP A 306 -15.29 10.62 -0.87
CA TRP A 306 -15.35 10.37 0.56
C TRP A 306 -14.02 10.66 1.23
N VAL A 307 -14.03 11.28 2.40
CA VAL A 307 -12.83 11.52 3.22
C VAL A 307 -12.90 10.68 4.49
N PHE A 308 -11.92 9.80 4.68
CA PHE A 308 -11.86 8.90 5.83
C PHE A 308 -11.29 9.61 7.08
N THR A 309 -11.90 9.32 8.24
CA THR A 309 -11.72 10.14 9.46
C THR A 309 -11.05 9.42 10.62
N ASP A 310 -10.92 8.10 10.57
CA ASP A 310 -10.14 7.30 11.51
C ASP A 310 -8.73 7.03 10.94
N TYR A 311 -7.74 6.92 11.83
CA TYR A 311 -6.33 6.75 11.48
C TYR A 311 -5.76 7.82 10.53
N THR A 312 -6.40 8.99 10.42
CA THR A 312 -5.97 10.16 9.64
C THR A 312 -5.76 11.40 10.51
N HIS A 313 -5.03 12.38 10.00
CA HIS A 313 -4.83 13.68 10.65
C HIS A 313 -5.98 14.64 10.33
N LYS A 314 -6.81 14.95 11.35
CA LYS A 314 -8.02 15.78 11.21
C LYS A 314 -7.81 17.09 10.43
N GLY A 315 -6.73 17.82 10.71
CA GLY A 315 -6.45 19.09 10.02
C GLY A 315 -6.20 18.90 8.52
N LEU A 316 -5.52 17.82 8.15
CA LEU A 316 -5.20 17.49 6.76
C LEU A 316 -6.43 16.92 6.04
N SER A 317 -7.22 16.06 6.69
CA SER A 317 -8.49 15.56 6.13
C SER A 317 -9.48 16.70 5.84
N ASN A 318 -9.60 17.67 6.75
CA ASN A 318 -10.42 18.87 6.51
C ASN A 318 -9.88 19.70 5.33
N TYR A 319 -8.57 19.73 5.15
CA TYR A 319 -7.96 20.42 4.01
C TYR A 319 -8.23 19.70 2.69
N VAL A 320 -8.13 18.37 2.67
CA VAL A 320 -8.52 17.55 1.51
C VAL A 320 -9.98 17.80 1.12
N ALA A 321 -10.90 17.84 2.09
CA ALA A 321 -12.30 18.20 1.82
C ALA A 321 -12.44 19.59 1.17
N LYS A 322 -11.68 20.59 1.63
CA LYS A 322 -11.65 21.93 1.01
C LYS A 322 -11.09 21.91 -0.41
N LEU A 323 -10.05 21.12 -0.67
CA LEU A 323 -9.49 20.95 -2.02
C LEU A 323 -10.52 20.34 -2.96
N ILE A 324 -11.27 19.31 -2.52
CA ILE A 324 -12.34 18.70 -3.31
C ILE A 324 -13.40 19.75 -3.68
N ASP A 325 -13.92 20.48 -2.69
CA ASP A 325 -14.93 21.52 -2.90
C ASP A 325 -14.43 22.63 -3.84
N THR A 326 -13.20 23.11 -3.63
CA THR A 326 -12.64 24.27 -4.35
C THR A 326 -12.21 23.97 -5.77
N TYR A 327 -11.64 22.78 -6.02
CA TYR A 327 -10.98 22.45 -7.28
C TYR A 327 -11.73 21.42 -8.11
N ILE A 328 -12.38 20.47 -7.46
CA ILE A 328 -13.05 19.34 -8.12
C ILE A 328 -14.53 19.62 -8.31
N HIS A 329 -15.13 20.40 -7.40
CA HIS A 329 -16.53 20.84 -7.46
C HIS A 329 -17.54 19.68 -7.41
N VAL A 330 -17.26 18.69 -6.55
CA VAL A 330 -18.15 17.56 -6.26
C VAL A 330 -18.46 17.52 -4.76
N PRO A 331 -19.56 16.87 -4.34
CA PRO A 331 -19.87 16.74 -2.93
C PRO A 331 -18.76 15.99 -2.18
N VAL A 332 -18.59 16.34 -0.91
CA VAL A 332 -17.73 15.62 0.03
C VAL A 332 -18.60 15.03 1.12
N ASP A 333 -18.37 13.76 1.42
CA ASP A 333 -18.92 13.11 2.61
C ASP A 333 -17.80 12.36 3.37
N TYR A 334 -18.12 11.83 4.55
CA TYR A 334 -17.14 11.31 5.48
C TYR A 334 -17.45 9.87 5.88
N SER A 335 -16.40 9.06 5.96
CA SER A 335 -16.53 7.66 6.39
C SER A 335 -15.41 7.24 7.36
N ARG A 336 -15.45 5.97 7.76
CA ARG A 336 -14.44 5.29 8.57
C ARG A 336 -14.27 3.87 8.03
N CYS A 337 -13.05 3.34 7.99
CA CYS A 337 -12.77 1.98 7.47
C CYS A 337 -12.23 1.01 8.53
N GLY A 338 -11.90 1.49 9.73
CA GLY A 338 -11.37 0.65 10.79
C GLY A 338 -9.86 0.43 10.70
N TYR A 339 -9.38 -0.47 11.55
CA TYR A 339 -7.94 -0.69 11.75
C TYR A 339 -7.27 -1.38 10.57
N GLY A 340 -6.05 -0.95 10.23
CA GLY A 340 -5.24 -1.59 9.17
C GLY A 340 -5.84 -1.41 7.78
N CYS A 341 -6.55 -0.31 7.57
CA CYS A 341 -7.37 -0.08 6.38
C CYS A 341 -6.59 0.15 5.08
N SER A 342 -5.52 0.96 5.13
CA SER A 342 -4.63 1.20 3.99
C SER A 342 -3.34 1.91 4.45
N ASP A 343 -2.41 2.18 3.54
CA ASP A 343 -1.04 2.62 3.83
C ASP A 343 -0.90 3.95 4.57
N HIS A 344 -1.92 4.81 4.54
CA HIS A 344 -1.95 6.05 5.34
C HIS A 344 -1.76 5.78 6.84
N ALA A 345 -2.19 4.60 7.32
CA ALA A 345 -2.05 4.19 8.71
C ALA A 345 -0.57 4.01 9.13
N SER A 346 0.30 3.57 8.22
CA SER A 346 1.75 3.46 8.47
C SER A 346 2.37 4.84 8.79
N TRP A 347 1.94 5.88 8.07
CA TRP A 347 2.39 7.25 8.31
C TRP A 347 1.86 7.83 9.63
N THR A 348 0.57 7.64 9.90
CA THR A 348 -0.04 8.17 11.13
C THR A 348 0.45 7.45 12.38
N GLU A 349 0.84 6.17 12.29
CA GLU A 349 1.46 5.45 13.40
C GLU A 349 2.77 6.14 13.83
N GLU A 350 3.55 6.70 12.91
CA GLU A 350 4.78 7.46 13.20
C GLU A 350 4.54 8.96 13.45
N GLY A 351 3.28 9.39 13.57
CA GLY A 351 2.91 10.76 13.89
C GLY A 351 3.05 11.74 12.73
N ILE A 352 3.18 11.24 11.50
CA ILE A 352 3.22 12.06 10.29
C ILE A 352 1.77 12.34 9.85
N PRO A 353 1.38 13.60 9.56
CA PRO A 353 0.05 13.91 9.08
C PRO A 353 -0.28 13.19 7.78
N ALA A 354 -1.29 12.32 7.80
CA ALA A 354 -1.78 11.63 6.61
C ALA A 354 -3.30 11.74 6.45
N ALA A 355 -3.78 11.79 5.21
CA ALA A 355 -5.20 11.81 4.85
C ALA A 355 -5.52 10.74 3.82
N PHE A 356 -6.79 10.35 3.74
CA PHE A 356 -7.25 9.29 2.84
C PHE A 356 -8.61 9.66 2.23
N PRO A 357 -8.63 10.24 1.01
CA PRO A 357 -9.82 10.30 0.18
C PRO A 357 -10.04 8.94 -0.53
N CYS A 358 -11.28 8.52 -0.71
CA CYS A 358 -11.64 7.24 -1.34
C CYS A 358 -12.97 7.36 -2.11
N GLU A 359 -13.21 6.45 -3.04
CA GLU A 359 -14.32 6.45 -3.99
C GLU A 359 -15.72 6.30 -3.38
N SER A 360 -15.83 5.71 -2.18
CA SER A 360 -17.11 5.39 -1.55
C SER A 360 -17.03 5.40 -0.03
N ASN A 361 -18.18 5.30 0.63
CA ASN A 361 -18.22 5.00 2.06
C ASN A 361 -17.91 3.52 2.32
N PHE A 362 -17.49 3.20 3.54
CA PHE A 362 -17.12 1.83 3.89
C PHE A 362 -18.27 0.82 3.87
N GLU A 363 -19.52 1.20 4.09
CA GLU A 363 -20.63 0.22 4.06
C GLU A 363 -20.93 -0.22 2.62
N ASP A 364 -20.81 0.71 1.67
CA ASP A 364 -21.14 0.55 0.25
C ASP A 364 -19.90 0.41 -0.66
N HIS A 365 -18.74 0.05 -0.10
CA HIS A 365 -17.52 -0.15 -0.88
C HIS A 365 -17.74 -1.13 -2.05
N ASN A 366 -16.89 -1.04 -3.08
CA ASN A 366 -16.92 -1.92 -4.23
C ASN A 366 -17.04 -3.40 -3.77
N PRO A 367 -18.14 -4.11 -4.08
CA PRO A 367 -18.36 -5.47 -3.56
C PRO A 367 -17.51 -6.53 -4.27
N TYR A 368 -16.72 -6.13 -5.26
CA TYR A 368 -15.89 -7.02 -6.07
C TYR A 368 -14.41 -7.01 -5.68
N ILE A 369 -13.99 -6.17 -4.72
CA ILE A 369 -12.61 -6.11 -4.21
C ILE A 369 -12.08 -7.50 -3.82
N HIS A 370 -10.75 -7.67 -3.88
CA HIS A 370 -10.08 -8.94 -3.56
C HIS A 370 -10.62 -10.16 -4.32
N SER A 371 -11.15 -9.95 -5.53
CA SER A 371 -11.72 -11.01 -6.36
C SER A 371 -11.36 -10.88 -7.83
N SER A 372 -11.51 -11.99 -8.57
CA SER A 372 -11.36 -11.99 -10.03
C SER A 372 -12.37 -11.10 -10.79
N SER A 373 -13.41 -10.61 -10.10
CA SER A 373 -14.43 -9.73 -10.67
C SER A 373 -14.11 -8.24 -10.48
N ASP A 374 -13.06 -7.88 -9.72
CA ASP A 374 -12.59 -6.49 -9.66
C ASP A 374 -11.95 -6.11 -10.99
N THR A 375 -12.78 -5.58 -11.89
CA THR A 375 -12.48 -5.39 -13.31
C THR A 375 -12.82 -3.97 -13.75
N MET A 376 -12.15 -3.51 -14.81
CA MET A 376 -12.23 -2.13 -15.29
C MET A 376 -13.65 -1.70 -15.67
N ASP A 377 -14.47 -2.62 -16.19
CA ASP A 377 -15.84 -2.35 -16.65
C ASP A 377 -16.78 -1.82 -15.54
N LEU A 378 -16.38 -1.97 -14.28
CA LEU A 378 -17.11 -1.50 -13.10
C LEU A 378 -16.77 -0.05 -12.73
N LEU A 379 -15.72 0.52 -13.30
CA LEU A 379 -15.15 1.78 -12.86
C LEU A 379 -15.60 2.97 -13.71
N SER A 380 -15.67 4.13 -13.06
CA SER A 380 -15.91 5.43 -13.66
C SER A 380 -14.58 6.14 -13.91
N LEU A 381 -14.24 6.32 -15.19
CA LEU A 381 -13.07 7.08 -15.60
C LEU A 381 -13.12 8.54 -15.12
N GLU A 382 -14.31 9.14 -15.06
CA GLU A 382 -14.48 10.48 -14.52
C GLU A 382 -14.12 10.54 -13.03
N HIS A 383 -14.49 9.51 -12.26
CA HIS A 383 -14.18 9.45 -10.84
C HIS A 383 -12.67 9.34 -10.60
N MET A 384 -11.97 8.45 -11.31
CA MET A 384 -10.50 8.35 -11.25
C MET A 384 -9.83 9.67 -11.66
N THR A 385 -10.36 10.33 -12.69
CA THR A 385 -9.86 11.65 -13.13
C THR A 385 -10.00 12.70 -12.02
N ASN A 386 -11.08 12.68 -11.24
CA ASN A 386 -11.27 13.58 -10.10
C ASN A 386 -10.24 13.32 -8.98
N PHE A 387 -9.91 12.05 -8.69
CA PHE A 387 -8.85 11.73 -7.73
C PHE A 387 -7.45 12.12 -8.23
N SER A 388 -7.16 11.94 -9.53
CA SER A 388 -5.92 12.43 -10.13
C SER A 388 -5.77 13.95 -9.99
N LYS A 389 -6.85 14.70 -10.26
CA LYS A 389 -6.91 16.15 -10.02
C LYS A 389 -6.71 16.51 -8.54
N LEU A 390 -7.28 15.73 -7.62
CA LEU A 390 -7.09 15.95 -6.18
C LEU A 390 -5.62 15.74 -5.77
N ALA A 391 -4.96 14.69 -6.27
CA ALA A 391 -3.54 14.44 -6.03
C ALA A 391 -2.68 15.63 -6.50
N LEU A 392 -2.98 16.15 -7.69
CA LEU A 392 -2.29 17.29 -8.28
C LEU A 392 -2.51 18.59 -7.48
N ALA A 393 -3.75 18.89 -7.09
CA ALA A 393 -4.07 20.07 -6.27
C ALA A 393 -3.38 20.00 -4.89
N PHE A 394 -3.39 18.81 -4.26
CA PHE A 394 -2.71 18.58 -2.98
C PHE A 394 -1.21 18.82 -3.07
N ALA A 395 -0.55 18.24 -4.08
CA ALA A 395 0.89 18.43 -4.30
C ALA A 395 1.22 19.91 -4.56
N MET A 396 0.54 20.55 -5.49
CA MET A 396 0.88 21.91 -5.92
C MET A 396 0.65 22.95 -4.83
N GLU A 397 -0.45 22.86 -4.08
CA GLU A 397 -0.69 23.79 -2.97
C GLU A 397 0.34 23.64 -1.86
N LEU A 398 0.58 22.40 -1.41
CA LEU A 398 1.43 22.19 -0.24
C LEU A 398 2.92 22.28 -0.55
N ALA A 399 3.34 21.93 -1.76
CA ALA A 399 4.74 22.00 -2.16
C ALA A 399 5.20 23.40 -2.57
N SER A 400 4.27 24.32 -2.84
CA SER A 400 4.57 25.73 -3.19
C SER A 400 4.68 26.65 -1.97
N GLU A 401 4.45 26.13 -0.76
CA GLU A 401 4.48 26.88 0.51
C GLU A 401 5.77 26.76 1.31
#